data_AF-A0AAW8EA68-F1
#
_entry.id   AF-A0AAW8EA68-F1
#
_cell.length_a   1.000
_cell.length_b   1.000
_cell.length_c   1.000
_cell.angle_alpha   90.00
_cell.angle_beta   90.00
_cell.angle_gamma   90.00
#
_symmetry.space_group_name_H-M   'P 1'
#
loop_
_entity.id
_entity.type
_entity.pdbx_description
1 polymer ?
#
loop_
_entity_poly.entity_id
_entity_poly.type
_entity_poly.pdbx_seq_one_letter_code
_entity_poly.pdbx_strand_id
1 'polypeptide(L)'
;MSQRSGVLLAGVAVVCAAAFLVAACGEEKSGDSGAGMSNSNNPDQIDLRIGSSEVFGQPVAYGDLGLGTSNKDFDHRRPKHPRVRFVHGAFTLLTPEVDHIDASSEKELGGLTEIKLTLHEPLYGATHEQARDFVYGLMKQVQAAGWKRLIDIGAPRLKGESSMRAAFSDHYGLPSRVSVMHLDPGYLIPIEDMVREGQGGAWSPRFRWQFYADGVELTVGLFDTKFDEKNPDFNTYRVQMAFVSQEARVRLLFPEKDRAKWREMWPAKAAEFAGSRLEREALARQQKLEIDESYQDPPPAPPMADRPLQKGELLPQEQVMPKRLSSLNVLPGDPCPQTGDWIAPALRGRVVHAARGEIMPGPQYSDIGLVIWHLQRA
;
A
#
# COMPACT_ATOMS: atom_id res chain seq x y z
N MET A 1 40.27 10.53 -40.58
CA MET A 1 39.18 11.41 -40.06
C MET A 1 37.90 10.62 -40.25
N SER A 2 37.11 10.21 -39.28
CA SER A 2 36.88 10.68 -37.91
C SER A 2 36.48 9.46 -37.06
N GLN A 3 37.14 9.27 -35.92
CA GLN A 3 36.66 8.38 -34.85
C GLN A 3 35.36 8.96 -34.28
N ARG A 4 34.33 8.11 -34.12
CA ARG A 4 33.23 8.36 -33.19
C ARG A 4 33.37 7.35 -32.05
N SER A 5 33.88 7.84 -30.93
CA SER A 5 33.95 7.10 -29.67
C SER A 5 32.52 6.86 -29.17
N GLY A 6 32.08 5.60 -29.23
CA GLY A 6 30.86 5.16 -28.56
C GLY A 6 31.15 5.01 -27.07
N VAL A 7 30.66 5.95 -26.26
CA VAL A 7 30.61 5.78 -24.81
C VAL A 7 29.42 4.87 -24.51
N LEU A 8 29.69 3.61 -24.18
CA LEU A 8 28.72 2.73 -23.52
C LEU A 8 28.39 3.36 -22.15
N LEU A 9 27.22 3.99 -22.04
CA LEU A 9 26.60 4.21 -20.74
C LEU A 9 26.09 2.85 -20.24
N ALA A 10 26.87 2.24 -19.36
CA ALA A 10 26.43 1.11 -18.55
C ALA A 10 25.33 1.60 -17.60
N GLY A 11 24.08 1.55 -18.06
CA GLY A 11 22.91 1.78 -17.24
C GLY A 11 22.76 0.65 -16.24
N VAL A 12 23.19 0.87 -15.00
CA VAL A 12 22.83 0.00 -13.87
C VAL A 12 21.33 0.20 -13.63
N ALA A 13 20.53 -0.70 -14.19
CA ALA A 13 19.10 -0.78 -13.90
C ALA A 13 18.92 -1.31 -12.46
N VAL A 14 18.92 -0.41 -11.48
CA VAL A 14 18.53 -0.74 -10.11
C VAL A 14 17.01 -0.83 -10.07
N VAL A 15 16.50 -2.05 -9.97
CA VAL A 15 15.08 -2.34 -9.77
C VAL A 15 14.71 -1.87 -8.35
N CYS A 16 14.20 -0.64 -8.21
CA CYS A 16 13.56 -0.15 -6.98
C CYS A 16 12.12 -0.69 -6.86
N ALA A 17 11.95 -1.99 -7.06
CA ALA A 17 10.69 -2.62 -6.72
C ALA A 17 10.73 -2.88 -5.19
N ALA A 18 10.00 -2.07 -4.43
CA ALA A 18 9.21 -2.64 -3.33
C ALA A 18 8.25 -3.63 -4.01
N ALA A 19 8.79 -4.80 -4.29
CA ALA A 19 8.14 -5.78 -5.12
C ALA A 19 7.09 -6.44 -4.24
N PHE A 20 5.82 -6.35 -4.65
CA PHE A 20 4.80 -7.29 -4.24
C PHE A 20 5.09 -8.65 -4.93
N LEU A 21 6.29 -9.19 -4.71
CA LEU A 21 6.63 -10.53 -5.13
C LEU A 21 5.95 -11.48 -4.15
N VAL A 22 4.82 -12.04 -4.58
CA VAL A 22 4.43 -13.36 -4.12
C VAL A 22 5.50 -14.32 -4.63
N ALA A 23 6.05 -15.14 -3.74
CA ALA A 23 6.99 -16.19 -4.11
C ALA A 23 6.39 -17.01 -5.25
N ALA A 24 7.05 -17.00 -6.41
CA ALA A 24 6.73 -17.92 -7.49
C ALA A 24 7.01 -19.33 -6.98
N CYS A 25 6.00 -20.20 -7.07
CA CYS A 25 6.05 -21.58 -6.66
C CYS A 25 7.21 -22.31 -7.36
N GLY A 26 8.28 -22.57 -6.60
CA GLY A 26 9.06 -23.79 -6.77
C GLY A 26 8.27 -24.91 -6.10
N GLU A 27 8.00 -25.96 -6.85
CA GLU A 27 7.34 -27.17 -6.38
C GLU A 27 8.29 -27.92 -5.43
N GLU A 28 8.43 -27.43 -4.20
CA GLU A 28 9.07 -28.16 -3.11
C GLU A 28 8.02 -28.63 -2.13
N LYS A 29 8.06 -29.95 -1.91
CA LYS A 29 7.15 -30.74 -1.10
C LYS A 29 6.85 -30.04 0.22
N SER A 30 5.55 -29.92 0.50
CA SER A 30 4.99 -29.46 1.77
C SER A 30 5.62 -30.19 2.96
N GLY A 31 6.65 -29.58 3.54
CA GLY A 31 7.12 -29.87 4.88
C GLY A 31 6.20 -29.16 5.84
N ASP A 32 5.18 -29.88 6.31
CA ASP A 32 4.27 -29.44 7.35
C ASP A 32 5.05 -29.06 8.61
N SER A 33 5.21 -27.77 8.82
CA SER A 33 5.55 -27.18 10.12
C SER A 33 4.58 -26.03 10.39
N GLY A 34 3.28 -26.31 10.17
CA GLY A 34 2.21 -25.45 10.64
C GLY A 34 2.06 -25.59 12.15
N ALA A 35 2.62 -24.67 12.92
CA ALA A 35 2.07 -24.34 14.23
C ALA A 35 0.72 -23.63 14.01
N GLY A 36 -0.29 -24.41 13.61
CA GLY A 36 -1.65 -23.96 13.46
C GLY A 36 -2.26 -23.67 14.83
N MET A 37 -2.07 -22.46 15.34
CA MET A 37 -2.89 -21.96 16.43
C MET A 37 -4.25 -21.53 15.86
N SER A 38 -5.16 -22.49 15.77
CA SER A 38 -6.61 -22.26 15.71
C SER A 38 -7.06 -21.63 17.05
N ASN A 39 -6.82 -20.33 17.24
CA ASN A 39 -7.47 -19.57 18.29
C ASN A 39 -8.83 -19.08 17.79
N SER A 40 -9.88 -19.44 18.52
CA SER A 40 -11.27 -19.42 18.08
C SER A 40 -11.92 -18.04 17.95
N ASN A 41 -11.22 -16.94 18.25
CA ASN A 41 -11.67 -15.56 18.02
C ASN A 41 -10.54 -14.71 17.44
N ASN A 42 -10.80 -14.03 16.31
CA ASN A 42 -9.89 -13.01 15.80
C ASN A 42 -9.78 -11.89 16.86
N PRO A 43 -8.57 -11.40 17.16
CA PRO A 43 -8.44 -10.24 18.03
C PRO A 43 -9.10 -9.02 17.37
N ASP A 44 -9.61 -8.09 18.17
CA ASP A 44 -10.18 -6.85 17.64
C ASP A 44 -9.11 -5.95 17.00
N GLN A 45 -7.90 -6.00 17.56
CA GLN A 45 -6.76 -5.21 17.12
C GLN A 45 -5.46 -6.02 17.26
N ILE A 46 -4.53 -5.78 16.34
CA ILE A 46 -3.16 -6.31 16.38
C ILE A 46 -2.19 -5.14 16.32
N ASP A 47 -1.24 -5.11 17.24
CA ASP A 47 -0.17 -4.11 17.23
C ASP A 47 1.04 -4.65 16.46
N LEU A 48 1.55 -3.89 15.50
CA LEU A 48 2.75 -4.23 14.73
C LEU A 48 3.68 -3.02 14.64
N ARG A 49 4.99 -3.28 14.59
CA ARG A 49 6.03 -2.25 14.58
C ARG A 49 7.28 -2.72 13.82
N ILE A 50 7.84 -1.86 12.99
CA ILE A 50 9.16 -2.07 12.37
C ILE A 50 10.24 -2.14 13.46
N GLY A 51 11.14 -3.11 13.36
CA GLY A 51 12.17 -3.42 14.35
C GLY A 51 11.66 -4.19 15.57
N SER A 52 10.46 -4.78 15.49
CA SER A 52 9.97 -5.71 16.52
C SER A 52 10.62 -7.08 16.38
N SER A 53 11.11 -7.65 17.49
CA SER A 53 11.55 -9.06 17.56
C SER A 53 10.38 -10.02 17.77
N GLU A 54 9.15 -9.51 17.83
CA GLU A 54 7.91 -10.28 17.97
C GLU A 54 6.92 -9.93 16.86
N VAL A 55 6.14 -10.93 16.43
CA VAL A 55 5.06 -10.82 15.46
C VAL A 55 3.91 -11.71 15.89
N PHE A 56 2.68 -11.19 15.87
CA PHE A 56 1.48 -11.89 16.35
C PHE A 56 1.57 -12.44 17.79
N GLY A 57 2.34 -11.77 18.66
CA GLY A 57 2.56 -12.19 20.04
C GLY A 57 3.50 -13.39 20.20
N GLN A 58 4.30 -13.69 19.18
CA GLN A 58 5.33 -14.73 19.20
C GLN A 58 6.68 -14.13 18.80
N PRO A 59 7.81 -14.64 19.33
CA PRO A 59 9.14 -14.28 18.82
C PRO A 59 9.25 -14.57 17.32
N VAL A 60 9.93 -13.68 16.60
CA VAL A 60 10.23 -13.88 15.18
C VAL A 60 11.15 -15.10 15.02
N ALA A 61 10.74 -16.04 14.17
CA ALA A 61 11.56 -17.16 13.78
C ALA A 61 12.49 -16.76 12.62
N TYR A 62 13.78 -17.05 12.77
CA TYR A 62 14.79 -16.79 11.75
C TYR A 62 15.35 -18.11 11.22
N GLY A 63 15.52 -18.18 9.90
CA GLY A 63 16.31 -19.24 9.27
C GLY A 63 17.83 -18.99 9.38
N ASP A 64 18.62 -19.87 8.77
CA ASP A 64 20.09 -19.85 8.85
C ASP A 64 20.72 -18.55 8.33
N LEU A 65 20.07 -17.88 7.38
CA LEU A 65 20.50 -16.60 6.83
C LEU A 65 20.09 -15.39 7.68
N GLY A 66 19.50 -15.61 8.86
CA GLY A 66 18.99 -14.53 9.71
C GLY A 66 17.78 -13.80 9.13
N LEU A 67 17.09 -14.40 8.14
CA LEU A 67 15.86 -13.90 7.55
C LEU A 67 14.66 -14.63 8.15
N GLY A 68 13.57 -13.93 8.36
CA GLY A 68 12.32 -14.51 8.86
C GLY A 68 11.11 -13.97 8.10
N THR A 69 10.12 -14.82 7.86
CA THR A 69 8.83 -14.46 7.29
C THR A 69 7.73 -14.92 8.23
N SER A 70 6.64 -14.17 8.28
CA SER A 70 5.46 -14.51 9.07
C SER A 70 4.23 -14.00 8.35
N ASN A 71 3.18 -14.81 8.30
CA ASN A 71 1.93 -14.41 7.68
C ASN A 71 0.74 -14.75 8.58
N LYS A 72 -0.38 -14.07 8.33
CA LYS A 72 -1.63 -14.36 9.00
C LYS A 72 -2.81 -14.00 8.10
N ASP A 73 -3.49 -15.04 7.64
CA ASP A 73 -4.79 -14.94 6.97
C ASP A 73 -5.92 -14.94 8.01
N PHE A 74 -6.93 -14.11 7.78
CA PHE A 74 -8.16 -14.09 8.58
C PHE A 74 -9.31 -14.72 7.78
N ASP A 75 -10.12 -15.54 8.45
CA ASP A 75 -11.25 -16.24 7.82
C ASP A 75 -12.31 -15.24 7.33
N HIS A 76 -12.34 -15.03 6.01
CA HIS A 76 -13.28 -14.16 5.29
C HIS A 76 -14.76 -14.42 5.56
N ARG A 77 -15.11 -15.58 6.13
CA ARG A 77 -16.50 -15.93 6.49
C ARG A 77 -16.92 -15.31 7.81
N ARG A 78 -15.99 -14.69 8.55
CA ARG A 78 -16.29 -14.06 9.84
C ARG A 78 -16.72 -12.61 9.65
N PRO A 79 -17.70 -12.13 10.42
CA PRO A 79 -18.24 -10.77 10.27
C PRO A 79 -17.31 -9.67 10.79
N LYS A 80 -16.21 -10.03 11.46
CA LYS A 80 -15.26 -9.09 12.07
C LYS A 80 -13.84 -9.50 11.78
N HIS A 81 -13.10 -8.58 11.17
CA HIS A 81 -11.69 -8.71 10.91
C HIS A 81 -10.90 -7.78 11.85
N PRO A 82 -9.66 -8.15 12.22
CA PRO A 82 -8.84 -7.32 13.09
C PRO A 82 -8.46 -6.03 12.38
N ARG A 83 -8.25 -4.98 13.17
CA ARG A 83 -7.54 -3.78 12.71
C ARG A 83 -6.07 -3.88 13.10
N VAL A 84 -5.20 -3.25 12.33
CA VAL A 84 -3.78 -3.16 12.70
C VAL A 84 -3.48 -1.78 13.23
N ARG A 85 -2.91 -1.71 14.43
CA ARG A 85 -2.27 -0.50 14.94
C ARG A 85 -0.79 -0.60 14.60
N PHE A 86 -0.39 0.13 13.56
CA PHE A 86 1.02 0.30 13.24
C PHE A 86 1.64 1.29 14.22
N VAL A 87 2.32 0.77 15.24
CA VAL A 87 2.90 1.53 16.33
C VAL A 87 4.18 2.20 15.84
N HIS A 88 4.22 3.54 15.86
CA HIS A 88 5.37 4.31 15.38
C HIS A 88 5.42 5.71 15.99
N GLY A 89 5.46 5.79 17.33
CA GLY A 89 5.46 7.05 18.06
C GLY A 89 4.32 7.99 17.66
N ALA A 90 4.67 9.25 17.42
CA ALA A 90 3.70 10.28 16.99
C ALA A 90 3.05 9.99 15.63
N PHE A 91 3.61 9.06 14.84
CA PHE A 91 3.15 8.66 13.51
C PHE A 91 2.34 7.37 13.52
N THR A 92 1.93 6.89 14.71
CA THR A 92 1.11 5.70 14.86
C THR A 92 -0.16 5.79 14.02
N LEU A 93 -0.43 4.73 13.26
CA LEU A 93 -1.62 4.62 12.41
C LEU A 93 -2.48 3.45 12.87
N LEU A 94 -3.80 3.66 12.89
CA LEU A 94 -4.75 2.58 13.06
C LEU A 94 -5.43 2.33 11.71
N THR A 95 -5.27 1.14 11.15
CA THR A 95 -5.79 0.80 9.83
C THR A 95 -7.29 0.48 9.88
N PRO A 96 -7.94 0.42 8.70
CA PRO A 96 -9.11 -0.42 8.51
C PRO A 96 -8.91 -1.88 8.95
N GLU A 97 -10.00 -2.64 8.94
CA GLU A 97 -9.94 -4.08 9.12
C GLU A 97 -9.06 -4.72 8.02
N VAL A 98 -8.39 -5.83 8.32
CA VAL A 98 -7.44 -6.51 7.43
C VAL A 98 -7.80 -7.98 7.20
N ASP A 99 -7.61 -8.45 5.97
CA ASP A 99 -7.79 -9.85 5.57
C ASP A 99 -6.51 -10.65 5.73
N HIS A 100 -5.39 -10.00 5.45
CA HIS A 100 -4.10 -10.66 5.38
C HIS A 100 -2.98 -9.75 5.86
N ILE A 101 -2.03 -10.34 6.58
CA ILE A 101 -0.81 -9.69 7.02
C ILE A 101 0.37 -10.54 6.57
N ASP A 102 1.31 -9.94 5.82
CA ASP A 102 2.64 -10.51 5.59
C ASP A 102 3.68 -9.64 6.32
N ALA A 103 4.61 -10.27 7.02
CA ALA A 103 5.72 -9.61 7.66
C ALA A 103 7.04 -10.28 7.26
N SER A 104 8.04 -9.47 6.92
CA SER A 104 9.42 -9.91 6.72
C SER A 104 10.32 -9.31 7.79
N SER A 105 11.39 -10.01 8.11
CA SER A 105 12.28 -9.66 9.21
C SER A 105 13.72 -10.03 8.91
N GLU A 106 14.64 -9.25 9.48
CA GLU A 106 16.07 -9.47 9.40
C GLU A 106 16.68 -9.36 10.79
N LYS A 107 17.37 -10.43 11.22
CA LYS A 107 18.01 -10.50 12.54
C LYS A 107 19.06 -9.41 12.73
N GLU A 108 19.85 -9.14 11.68
CA GLU A 108 20.87 -8.09 11.69
C GLU A 108 20.29 -6.69 11.90
N LEU A 109 19.03 -6.49 11.49
CA LEU A 109 18.33 -5.22 11.63
C LEU A 109 17.40 -5.19 12.86
N GLY A 110 17.46 -6.23 13.70
CA GLY A 110 16.78 -6.26 14.99
C GLY A 110 15.30 -6.65 14.95
N GLY A 111 14.76 -7.13 13.83
CA GLY A 111 13.34 -7.52 13.80
C GLY A 111 12.65 -7.38 12.45
N LEU A 112 11.35 -7.10 12.52
CA LEU A 112 10.49 -6.83 11.37
C LEU A 112 11.05 -5.66 10.52
N THR A 113 11.27 -5.89 9.24
CA THR A 113 11.75 -4.89 8.27
C THR A 113 10.68 -4.44 7.30
N GLU A 114 9.64 -5.26 7.12
CA GLU A 114 8.49 -4.97 6.27
C GLU A 114 7.22 -5.58 6.85
N ILE A 115 6.12 -4.84 6.79
CA ILE A 115 4.76 -5.28 7.15
C ILE A 115 3.83 -4.87 6.00
N LYS A 116 3.23 -5.86 5.33
CA LYS A 116 2.21 -5.67 4.30
C LYS A 116 0.86 -6.08 4.85
N LEU A 117 -0.13 -5.22 4.60
CA LEU A 117 -1.51 -5.40 5.00
C LEU A 117 -2.37 -5.42 3.75
N THR A 118 -3.19 -6.45 3.60
CA THR A 118 -4.33 -6.42 2.68
C THR A 118 -5.56 -6.07 3.48
N LEU A 119 -6.18 -4.93 3.15
CA LEU A 119 -7.35 -4.45 3.89
C LEU A 119 -8.58 -5.30 3.54
N HIS A 120 -9.39 -5.62 4.57
CA HIS A 120 -10.69 -6.30 4.48
C HIS A 120 -11.78 -5.38 3.90
N GLU A 121 -11.61 -4.07 4.08
CA GLU A 121 -12.61 -3.04 3.75
C GLU A 121 -12.80 -2.82 2.23
N PRO A 122 -13.96 -2.29 1.80
CA PRO A 122 -15.01 -3.10 1.22
C PRO A 122 -15.29 -2.63 -0.21
N LEU A 123 -14.57 -3.18 -1.18
CA LEU A 123 -14.73 -2.75 -2.57
C LEU A 123 -15.01 -3.91 -3.51
N TYR A 124 -15.70 -4.95 -3.02
CA TYR A 124 -16.34 -5.94 -3.89
C TYR A 124 -17.59 -5.30 -4.50
N GLY A 125 -17.61 -5.12 -5.83
CA GLY A 125 -18.73 -4.47 -6.51
C GLY A 125 -18.87 -2.99 -6.13
N ALA A 126 -17.76 -2.30 -5.85
CA ALA A 126 -17.79 -0.87 -5.62
C ALA A 126 -17.66 -0.08 -6.93
N THR A 127 -18.25 1.11 -6.94
CA THR A 127 -18.02 2.11 -7.99
C THR A 127 -16.61 2.68 -7.91
N HIS A 128 -16.13 3.24 -9.02
CA HIS A 128 -14.85 3.95 -9.08
C HIS A 128 -14.80 5.10 -8.04
N GLU A 129 -15.92 5.81 -7.86
CA GLU A 129 -16.09 6.91 -6.90
C GLU A 129 -15.93 6.43 -5.46
N GLN A 130 -16.58 5.32 -5.10
CA GLN A 130 -16.46 4.73 -3.76
C GLN A 130 -15.02 4.29 -3.48
N ALA A 131 -14.36 3.67 -4.45
CA ALA A 131 -12.95 3.28 -4.32
C ALA A 131 -12.03 4.50 -4.15
N ARG A 132 -12.27 5.57 -4.92
CA ARG A 132 -11.55 6.84 -4.81
C ARG A 132 -11.77 7.48 -3.44
N ASP A 133 -13.01 7.67 -3.03
CA ASP A 133 -13.35 8.29 -1.75
C ASP A 133 -12.70 7.53 -0.58
N PHE A 134 -12.71 6.19 -0.65
CA PHE A 134 -12.07 5.33 0.33
C PHE A 134 -10.56 5.58 0.42
N VAL A 135 -9.83 5.44 -0.70
CA VAL A 135 -8.36 5.54 -0.69
C VAL A 135 -7.89 6.96 -0.34
N TYR A 136 -8.60 8.00 -0.80
CA TYR A 136 -8.28 9.39 -0.42
C TYR A 136 -8.63 9.68 1.04
N GLY A 137 -9.67 9.06 1.59
CA GLY A 137 -9.96 9.10 3.02
C GLY A 137 -8.84 8.47 3.85
N LEU A 138 -8.27 7.34 3.39
CA LEU A 138 -7.10 6.71 4.01
C LEU A 138 -5.86 7.61 3.92
N MET A 139 -5.56 8.19 2.75
CA MET A 139 -4.42 9.09 2.58
C MET A 139 -4.49 10.34 3.45
N LYS A 140 -5.68 10.94 3.59
CA LYS A 140 -5.87 12.10 4.50
C LYS A 140 -5.53 11.76 5.94
N GLN A 141 -5.86 10.54 6.41
CA GLN A 141 -5.50 10.09 7.77
C GLN A 141 -3.99 9.89 7.90
N VAL A 142 -3.37 9.27 6.90
CA VAL A 142 -1.91 9.11 6.84
C VAL A 142 -1.22 10.47 6.98
N GLN A 143 -1.67 11.47 6.20
CA GLN A 143 -1.16 12.84 6.28
C GLN A 143 -1.46 13.52 7.61
N ALA A 144 -2.66 13.33 8.18
CA ALA A 144 -3.05 13.88 9.48
C ALA A 144 -2.21 13.30 10.64
N ALA A 145 -1.76 12.05 10.52
CA ALA A 145 -0.81 11.43 11.44
C ALA A 145 0.64 11.91 11.24
N GLY A 146 0.88 12.89 10.36
CA GLY A 146 2.17 13.53 10.16
C GLY A 146 3.09 12.85 9.13
N TRP A 147 2.60 11.81 8.44
CA TRP A 147 3.35 11.20 7.34
C TRP A 147 3.41 12.16 6.16
N LYS A 148 4.61 12.32 5.59
CA LYS A 148 4.87 13.22 4.47
C LYS A 148 4.92 12.43 3.17
N ARG A 149 4.52 13.04 2.06
CA ARG A 149 4.68 12.44 0.73
C ARG A 149 6.13 12.02 0.53
N LEU A 150 6.33 10.85 -0.07
CA LEU A 150 7.62 10.35 -0.50
C LEU A 150 7.65 10.25 -2.02
N ILE A 151 8.72 10.75 -2.60
CA ILE A 151 9.04 10.61 -4.02
C ILE A 151 10.36 9.84 -4.08
N ASP A 152 10.41 8.75 -4.84
CA ASP A 152 11.59 7.89 -4.91
C ASP A 152 12.87 8.70 -5.18
N ILE A 153 13.95 8.18 -4.62
CA ILE A 153 15.27 8.77 -4.72
C ILE A 153 15.67 8.83 -6.19
N GLY A 154 15.82 10.05 -6.70
CA GLY A 154 16.18 10.29 -8.10
C GLY A 154 15.00 10.43 -9.07
N ALA A 155 13.76 10.15 -8.67
CA ALA A 155 12.58 10.38 -9.52
C ALA A 155 12.30 11.89 -9.69
N PRO A 156 11.70 12.38 -10.78
CA PRO A 156 11.34 13.79 -10.87
C PRO A 156 10.30 14.16 -9.81
N ARG A 157 10.40 15.34 -9.18
CA ARG A 157 9.45 15.80 -8.15
C ARG A 157 8.14 16.27 -8.76
N LEU A 158 7.38 15.38 -9.40
CA LEU A 158 6.14 15.74 -10.07
C LEU A 158 5.02 15.99 -9.05
N LYS A 159 4.15 16.95 -9.30
CA LYS A 159 2.95 17.20 -8.48
C LYS A 159 1.68 17.30 -9.31
N GLY A 160 0.54 17.24 -8.64
CA GLY A 160 -0.75 17.39 -9.28
C GLY A 160 -0.97 16.36 -10.38
N GLU A 161 -1.65 16.83 -11.43
CA GLU A 161 -1.88 16.10 -12.68
C GLU A 161 -0.58 15.62 -13.35
N SER A 162 0.54 16.34 -13.18
CA SER A 162 1.80 15.94 -13.81
C SER A 162 2.33 14.61 -13.28
N SER A 163 2.10 14.32 -11.99
CA SER A 163 2.42 13.02 -11.39
C SER A 163 1.60 11.89 -12.01
N MET A 164 0.31 12.15 -12.26
CA MET A 164 -0.63 11.21 -12.87
C MET A 164 -0.32 10.98 -14.35
N ARG A 165 -0.08 12.04 -15.11
CA ARG A 165 0.29 11.92 -16.52
C ARG A 165 1.56 11.12 -16.70
N ALA A 166 2.61 11.40 -15.92
CA ALA A 166 3.89 10.70 -16.01
C ALA A 166 3.82 9.22 -15.60
N ALA A 167 2.94 8.90 -14.66
CA ALA A 167 2.70 7.54 -14.20
C ALA A 167 2.25 6.61 -15.34
N PHE A 168 1.37 7.07 -16.23
CA PHE A 168 0.68 6.20 -17.19
C PHE A 168 1.00 6.49 -18.67
N SER A 169 2.10 7.17 -18.95
CA SER A 169 2.49 7.44 -20.34
C SER A 169 3.73 6.67 -20.76
N ASP A 170 3.59 5.91 -21.85
CA ASP A 170 4.72 5.26 -22.55
C ASP A 170 5.67 6.26 -23.22
N HIS A 171 5.27 7.54 -23.32
CA HIS A 171 5.84 8.52 -24.27
C HIS A 171 6.86 9.49 -23.68
N TYR A 172 7.20 9.41 -22.40
CA TYR A 172 8.07 10.43 -21.82
C TYR A 172 9.57 10.19 -21.97
N GLY A 173 10.01 9.13 -22.64
CA GLY A 173 11.44 8.85 -22.83
C GLY A 173 12.23 8.65 -21.53
N LEU A 174 11.54 8.70 -20.39
CA LEU A 174 12.02 8.20 -19.11
C LEU A 174 12.09 6.67 -19.26
N PRO A 175 13.20 6.01 -18.88
CA PRO A 175 13.34 4.57 -19.05
C PRO A 175 12.10 3.87 -18.50
N SER A 176 11.49 3.00 -19.31
CA SER A 176 10.17 2.34 -19.14
C SER A 176 10.09 1.36 -17.95
N ARG A 177 10.86 1.62 -16.89
CA ARG A 177 10.92 0.90 -15.61
C ARG A 177 11.13 1.84 -14.41
N VAL A 178 10.81 3.14 -14.55
CA VAL A 178 10.39 3.98 -13.40
C VAL A 178 8.94 3.66 -13.00
N SER A 179 8.35 2.61 -13.60
CA SER A 179 7.23 1.83 -13.09
C SER A 179 7.44 1.53 -11.60
N VAL A 180 6.89 2.34 -10.69
CA VAL A 180 5.49 2.27 -10.24
C VAL A 180 5.12 3.57 -9.48
N MET A 181 4.38 4.44 -10.15
CA MET A 181 3.52 5.55 -9.70
C MET A 181 3.81 6.21 -8.32
N HIS A 182 4.51 7.34 -8.30
CA HIS A 182 4.60 8.26 -7.15
C HIS A 182 3.50 9.33 -7.21
N LEU A 183 2.25 8.89 -7.19
CA LEU A 183 1.12 9.79 -7.35
C LEU A 183 1.11 10.84 -6.24
N ASP A 184 0.68 12.05 -6.59
CA ASP A 184 0.47 13.10 -5.61
C ASP A 184 -0.79 12.81 -4.79
N PRO A 185 -0.68 12.59 -3.45
CA PRO A 185 -1.85 12.35 -2.60
C PRO A 185 -2.77 13.57 -2.51
N GLY A 186 -2.29 14.77 -2.85
CA GLY A 186 -3.10 15.99 -2.93
C GLY A 186 -3.88 16.15 -4.23
N TYR A 187 -3.57 15.37 -5.27
CA TYR A 187 -4.27 15.41 -6.55
C TYR A 187 -5.41 14.40 -6.54
N LEU A 188 -6.66 14.86 -6.59
CA LEU A 188 -7.82 13.97 -6.74
C LEU A 188 -7.91 13.47 -8.18
N ILE A 189 -7.67 12.18 -8.42
CA ILE A 189 -7.72 11.59 -9.76
C ILE A 189 -9.16 11.65 -10.30
N PRO A 190 -9.39 12.16 -11.52
CA PRO A 190 -10.70 12.10 -12.19
C PRO A 190 -11.20 10.66 -12.36
N ILE A 191 -12.51 10.44 -12.36
CA ILE A 191 -13.08 9.08 -12.46
C ILE A 191 -12.76 8.47 -13.82
N GLU A 192 -12.80 9.28 -14.87
CA GLU A 192 -12.49 8.89 -16.24
C GLU A 192 -11.05 8.36 -16.35
N ASP A 193 -10.12 8.96 -15.60
CA ASP A 193 -8.74 8.51 -15.51
C ASP A 193 -8.62 7.21 -14.69
N MET A 194 -9.41 7.05 -13.62
CA MET A 194 -9.45 5.79 -12.87
C MET A 194 -9.99 4.64 -13.71
N VAL A 195 -11.01 4.88 -14.54
CA VAL A 195 -11.56 3.89 -15.48
C VAL A 195 -10.54 3.53 -16.55
N ARG A 196 -9.94 4.54 -17.19
CA ARG A 196 -8.98 4.35 -18.27
C ARG A 196 -7.71 3.63 -17.80
N GLU A 197 -7.18 4.05 -16.66
CA GLU A 197 -5.89 3.57 -16.15
C GLU A 197 -6.02 2.43 -15.13
N GLY A 198 -7.23 2.08 -14.70
CA GLY A 198 -7.48 1.04 -13.70
C GLY A 198 -7.32 -0.39 -14.22
N GLN A 199 -7.40 -0.61 -15.53
CA GLN A 199 -7.46 -1.96 -16.09
C GLN A 199 -6.12 -2.74 -15.99
N GLY A 200 -6.19 -4.03 -15.64
CA GLY A 200 -5.12 -5.01 -15.90
C GLY A 200 -4.03 -5.19 -14.83
N GLY A 201 -4.27 -4.84 -13.56
CA GLY A 201 -3.26 -4.91 -12.49
C GLY A 201 -3.50 -5.97 -11.42
N ALA A 202 -3.42 -7.27 -11.76
CA ALA A 202 -3.55 -8.33 -10.73
C ALA A 202 -2.33 -8.45 -9.80
N TRP A 203 -1.13 -8.08 -10.29
CA TRP A 203 0.15 -8.34 -9.62
C TRP A 203 0.89 -7.09 -9.14
N SER A 204 0.39 -5.90 -9.48
CA SER A 204 0.97 -4.63 -9.04
C SER A 204 -0.14 -3.60 -8.90
N PRO A 205 -0.09 -2.74 -7.86
CA PRO A 205 -1.12 -1.73 -7.68
C PRO A 205 -1.08 -0.79 -8.88
N ARG A 206 -2.24 -0.52 -9.47
CA ARG A 206 -2.37 0.41 -10.59
C ARG A 206 -2.09 1.82 -10.13
N PHE A 207 -2.65 2.20 -8.98
CA PHE A 207 -2.41 3.49 -8.35
C PHE A 207 -1.62 3.28 -7.07
N ARG A 208 -0.55 4.06 -6.90
CA ARG A 208 0.35 3.96 -5.76
C ARG A 208 0.66 5.35 -5.23
N TRP A 209 0.63 5.48 -3.91
CA TRP A 209 1.07 6.65 -3.18
C TRP A 209 2.10 6.22 -2.14
N GLN A 210 3.12 7.05 -1.96
CA GLN A 210 4.18 6.77 -1.00
C GLN A 210 4.30 7.89 0.01
N PHE A 211 4.63 7.49 1.23
CA PHE A 211 4.78 8.36 2.37
C PHE A 211 6.01 7.98 3.18
N TYR A 212 6.49 8.91 3.99
CA TYR A 212 7.61 8.74 4.89
C TYR A 212 7.28 9.34 6.26
N ALA A 213 7.63 8.61 7.31
CA ALA A 213 7.66 9.12 8.67
C ALA A 213 8.77 8.41 9.44
N ASP A 214 9.73 9.20 9.93
CA ASP A 214 10.82 8.74 10.79
C ASP A 214 11.35 7.35 10.39
N GLY A 215 12.21 7.28 9.38
CA GLY A 215 12.89 6.05 8.93
C GLY A 215 11.98 4.91 8.43
N VAL A 216 10.66 5.11 8.35
CA VAL A 216 9.70 4.16 7.79
C VAL A 216 9.04 4.77 6.57
N GLU A 217 8.91 3.97 5.53
CA GLU A 217 8.18 4.30 4.32
C GLU A 217 6.85 3.54 4.31
N LEU A 218 5.78 4.23 3.91
CA LEU A 218 4.46 3.65 3.74
C LEU A 218 4.06 3.75 2.27
N THR A 219 3.74 2.61 1.66
CA THR A 219 3.09 2.56 0.35
C THR A 219 1.60 2.25 0.53
N VAL A 220 0.72 3.06 -0.06
CA VAL A 220 -0.71 2.75 -0.23
C VAL A 220 -0.93 2.40 -1.69
N GLY A 221 -1.38 1.18 -1.98
CA GLY A 221 -1.63 0.68 -3.32
C GLY A 221 -3.10 0.34 -3.53
N LEU A 222 -3.68 0.80 -4.64
CA LEU A 222 -5.02 0.43 -5.10
C LEU A 222 -4.90 -0.48 -6.33
N PHE A 223 -5.46 -1.68 -6.20
CA PHE A 223 -5.56 -2.67 -7.26
C PHE A 223 -7.00 -2.72 -7.75
N ASP A 224 -7.19 -2.79 -9.06
CA ASP A 224 -8.43 -3.25 -9.67
C ASP A 224 -8.24 -4.73 -10.01
N THR A 225 -8.88 -5.61 -9.23
CA THR A 225 -8.63 -7.06 -9.24
C THR A 225 -9.61 -7.84 -10.09
N LYS A 226 -10.72 -7.22 -10.52
CA LYS A 226 -11.69 -7.81 -11.42
C LYS A 226 -12.49 -6.71 -12.12
N PHE A 227 -12.10 -6.43 -13.36
CA PHE A 227 -12.89 -5.61 -14.27
C PHE A 227 -13.99 -6.49 -14.88
N ASP A 228 -15.27 -6.17 -14.62
CA ASP A 228 -16.39 -6.81 -15.29
C ASP A 228 -16.79 -5.98 -16.51
N GLU A 229 -16.37 -6.41 -17.71
CA GLU A 229 -16.76 -5.75 -18.98
C GLU A 229 -18.27 -5.61 -19.15
N LYS A 230 -19.07 -6.46 -18.48
CA LYS A 230 -20.54 -6.41 -18.56
C LYS A 230 -21.15 -5.40 -17.59
N ASN A 231 -20.41 -4.98 -16.56
CA ASN A 231 -20.81 -4.01 -15.55
C ASN A 231 -19.65 -3.05 -15.26
N PRO A 232 -19.26 -2.18 -16.21
CA PRO A 232 -18.07 -1.33 -16.08
C PRO A 232 -18.16 -0.32 -14.93
N ASP A 233 -19.37 -0.08 -14.40
CA ASP A 233 -19.60 0.81 -13.26
C ASP A 233 -19.25 0.16 -11.90
N PHE A 234 -19.02 -1.16 -11.85
CA PHE A 234 -18.77 -1.91 -10.62
C PHE A 234 -17.57 -2.84 -10.77
N ASN A 235 -16.52 -2.61 -9.96
CA ASN A 235 -15.32 -3.46 -9.95
C ASN A 235 -15.03 -4.03 -8.57
N THR A 236 -14.11 -4.99 -8.53
CA THR A 236 -13.51 -5.44 -7.27
C THR A 236 -12.17 -4.78 -7.05
N TYR A 237 -12.08 -3.86 -6.09
CA TYR A 237 -10.81 -3.27 -5.70
C TYR A 237 -10.20 -3.95 -4.49
N ARG A 238 -8.87 -3.91 -4.43
CA ARG A 238 -8.09 -4.29 -3.25
C ARG A 238 -7.16 -3.16 -2.88
N VAL A 239 -7.10 -2.86 -1.59
CA VAL A 239 -6.16 -1.87 -1.05
C VAL A 239 -5.10 -2.58 -0.23
N GLN A 240 -3.84 -2.26 -0.51
CA GLN A 240 -2.71 -2.73 0.28
C GLN A 240 -1.96 -1.57 0.91
N MET A 241 -1.55 -1.75 2.16
CA MET A 241 -0.63 -0.87 2.86
C MET A 241 0.66 -1.63 3.13
N ALA A 242 1.81 -1.09 2.74
CA ALA A 242 3.12 -1.68 3.01
C ALA A 242 3.99 -0.70 3.78
N PHE A 243 4.36 -1.07 5.01
CA PHE A 243 5.31 -0.36 5.85
C PHE A 243 6.67 -1.01 5.69
N VAL A 244 7.69 -0.23 5.33
CA VAL A 244 9.03 -0.72 5.03
C VAL A 244 10.06 0.12 5.76
N SER A 245 11.06 -0.52 6.36
CA SER A 245 12.24 0.16 6.87
C SER A 245 13.01 0.84 5.73
N GLN A 246 13.23 2.15 5.87
CA GLN A 246 14.06 2.90 4.92
C GLN A 246 15.49 2.35 4.90
N GLU A 247 16.04 1.92 6.05
CA GLU A 247 17.37 1.29 6.11
C GLU A 247 17.40 -0.02 5.33
N ALA A 248 16.43 -0.91 5.54
CA ALA A 248 16.36 -2.17 4.81
C ALA A 248 16.30 -1.92 3.30
N ARG A 249 15.46 -0.97 2.85
CA ARG A 249 15.37 -0.60 1.43
C ARG A 249 16.66 0.00 0.88
N VAL A 250 17.30 0.92 1.60
CA VAL A 250 18.53 1.59 1.14
C VAL A 250 19.70 0.61 1.06
N ARG A 251 19.82 -0.33 2.01
CA ARG A 251 20.87 -1.38 1.96
C ARG A 251 20.80 -2.19 0.67
N LEU A 252 19.61 -2.43 0.11
CA LEU A 252 19.44 -3.18 -1.15
C LEU A 252 20.02 -2.47 -2.38
N LEU A 253 20.34 -1.17 -2.30
CA LEU A 253 21.01 -0.42 -3.36
C LEU A 253 22.51 -0.75 -3.48
N PHE A 254 23.04 -1.51 -2.52
CA PHE A 254 24.43 -1.93 -2.46
C PHE A 254 24.55 -3.46 -2.62
N PRO A 255 25.64 -3.95 -3.25
CA PRO A 255 25.96 -5.37 -3.26
C PRO A 255 25.99 -5.93 -1.84
N GLU A 256 25.61 -7.20 -1.67
CA GLU A 256 25.49 -7.85 -0.35
C GLU A 256 26.71 -7.64 0.56
N LYS A 257 27.91 -7.86 0.02
CA LYS A 257 29.20 -7.67 0.71
C LYS A 257 29.45 -6.24 1.23
N ASP A 258 28.80 -5.25 0.61
CA ASP A 258 28.98 -3.82 0.91
C ASP A 258 27.84 -3.27 1.78
N ARG A 259 26.77 -4.05 2.00
CA ARG A 259 25.60 -3.63 2.80
C ARG A 259 25.93 -3.27 4.24
N ALA A 260 27.02 -3.78 4.82
CA ALA A 260 27.46 -3.38 6.15
C ALA A 260 28.05 -1.96 6.17
N LYS A 261 28.62 -1.50 5.04
CA LYS A 261 29.24 -0.18 4.86
C LYS A 261 28.30 0.80 4.17
N TRP A 262 27.01 0.47 4.08
CA TRP A 262 26.03 1.25 3.33
C TRP A 262 26.04 2.73 3.72
N ARG A 263 26.24 3.05 5.01
CA ARG A 263 26.29 4.43 5.53
C ARG A 263 27.47 5.22 5.01
N GLU A 264 28.64 4.60 4.93
CA GLU A 264 29.86 5.23 4.39
C GLU A 264 29.69 5.53 2.90
N MET A 265 28.99 4.65 2.19
CA MET A 265 28.77 4.76 0.75
C MET A 265 27.55 5.60 0.38
N TRP A 266 26.63 5.83 1.33
CA TRP A 266 25.36 6.51 1.09
C TRP A 266 25.50 7.93 0.56
N PRO A 267 26.38 8.82 1.08
CA PRO A 267 26.52 10.18 0.56
C PRO A 267 26.84 10.22 -0.93
N ALA A 268 27.74 9.34 -1.39
CA ALA A 268 28.11 9.25 -2.80
C ALA A 268 26.94 8.75 -3.65
N LYS A 269 26.24 7.70 -3.20
CA LYS A 269 25.08 7.14 -3.91
C LYS A 269 23.91 8.13 -3.96
N ALA A 270 23.65 8.85 -2.88
CA ALA A 270 22.61 9.89 -2.82
C ALA A 270 22.91 11.04 -3.80
N ALA A 271 24.17 11.46 -3.92
CA ALA A 271 24.58 12.48 -4.88
C ALA A 271 24.37 12.02 -6.34
N GLU A 272 24.65 10.75 -6.65
CA GLU A 272 24.37 10.15 -7.97
C GLU A 272 22.87 10.24 -8.31
N PHE A 273 22.01 9.86 -7.38
CA PHE A 273 20.56 9.95 -7.57
C PHE A 273 20.06 11.39 -7.66
N ALA A 274 20.63 12.32 -6.90
CA ALA A 274 20.31 13.74 -7.01
C ALA A 274 20.66 14.28 -8.41
N GLY A 275 21.80 13.87 -8.98
CA GLY A 275 22.15 14.16 -10.37
C GLY A 275 21.12 13.60 -11.36
N SER A 276 20.75 12.34 -11.20
CA SER A 276 19.70 11.72 -12.04
C SER A 276 18.34 12.41 -11.91
N ARG A 277 17.99 12.93 -10.72
CA ARG A 277 16.76 13.71 -10.51
C ARG A 277 16.76 14.96 -11.39
N LEU A 278 17.85 15.72 -11.38
CA LEU A 278 17.97 16.95 -12.16
C LEU A 278 17.81 16.69 -13.66
N GLU A 279 18.42 15.61 -14.17
CA GLU A 279 18.27 15.20 -15.57
C GLU A 279 16.81 14.85 -15.91
N ARG A 280 16.15 14.06 -15.05
CA ARG A 280 14.74 13.69 -15.24
C ARG A 280 13.79 14.87 -15.11
N GLU A 281 14.07 15.81 -14.21
CA GLU A 281 13.28 17.04 -14.08
C GLU A 281 13.47 17.98 -15.27
N ALA A 282 14.65 18.02 -15.89
CA ALA A 282 14.86 18.77 -17.12
C ALA A 282 14.01 18.18 -18.28
N LEU A 283 13.98 16.85 -18.42
CA LEU A 283 13.12 16.16 -19.39
C LEU A 283 11.63 16.42 -19.12
N ALA A 284 11.21 16.33 -17.85
CA ALA A 284 9.84 16.61 -17.43
C ALA A 284 9.43 18.05 -17.77
N ARG A 285 10.30 19.03 -17.52
CA ARG A 285 10.05 20.45 -17.88
C ARG A 285 9.89 20.66 -19.39
N GLN A 286 10.67 19.97 -20.23
CA GLN A 286 10.51 20.02 -21.69
C GLN A 286 9.14 19.50 -22.14
N GLN A 287 8.57 18.57 -21.38
CA GLN A 287 7.24 18.01 -21.59
C GLN A 287 6.12 18.82 -20.91
N LYS A 288 6.45 20.00 -20.36
CA LYS A 288 5.55 20.89 -19.63
C LYS A 288 4.91 20.21 -18.42
N LEU A 289 5.62 19.28 -17.80
CA LEU A 289 5.24 18.70 -16.51
C LEU A 289 5.70 19.62 -15.38
N GLU A 290 4.87 19.72 -14.36
CA GLU A 290 5.07 20.59 -13.22
C GLU A 290 5.96 19.92 -12.16
N ILE A 291 6.98 20.64 -11.73
CA ILE A 291 7.91 20.23 -10.67
C ILE A 291 7.49 20.89 -9.35
N ASP A 292 7.42 20.09 -8.29
CA ASP A 292 7.32 20.52 -6.92
C ASP A 292 8.69 20.94 -6.40
N GLU A 293 9.01 22.22 -6.59
CA GLU A 293 10.26 22.80 -6.09
C GLU A 293 10.27 22.93 -4.56
N SER A 294 9.11 22.78 -3.89
CA SER A 294 8.99 22.83 -2.44
C SER A 294 9.26 21.48 -1.75
N TYR A 295 9.22 20.38 -2.50
CA TYR A 295 9.48 19.04 -1.97
C TYR A 295 10.93 18.89 -1.49
N GLN A 296 11.07 18.34 -0.29
CA GLN A 296 12.34 17.99 0.34
C GLN A 296 12.42 16.49 0.52
N ASP A 297 13.53 15.89 0.08
CA ASP A 297 13.80 14.48 0.32
C ASP A 297 13.87 14.19 1.84
N PRO A 298 13.41 13.01 2.29
CA PRO A 298 13.63 12.58 3.67
C PRO A 298 15.11 12.59 4.04
N PRO A 299 15.44 12.78 5.33
CA PRO A 299 16.81 12.55 5.79
C PRO A 299 17.22 11.09 5.54
N PRO A 300 18.54 10.81 5.50
CA PRO A 300 19.04 9.43 5.52
C PRO A 300 18.45 8.63 6.68
N ALA A 301 18.18 7.35 6.44
CA ALA A 301 17.58 6.49 7.46
C ALA A 301 18.44 6.44 8.73
N PRO A 302 17.87 6.70 9.92
CA PRO A 302 18.57 6.40 11.16
C PRO A 302 18.73 4.88 11.32
N PRO A 303 19.76 4.40 12.04
CA PRO A 303 19.91 2.97 12.34
C PRO A 303 18.68 2.41 13.05
N MET A 304 18.13 1.29 12.58
CA MET A 304 17.05 0.61 13.28
C MET A 304 17.47 0.11 14.66
N ALA A 305 18.74 -0.29 14.81
CA ALA A 305 19.34 -0.71 16.08
C ALA A 305 19.38 0.41 17.14
N ASP A 306 19.30 1.69 16.72
CA ASP A 306 19.37 2.85 17.63
C ASP A 306 18.00 3.40 18.01
N ARG A 307 16.89 2.73 17.62
CA ARG A 307 15.56 3.08 18.15
C ARG A 307 15.27 2.30 19.43
N PRO A 308 15.45 2.90 20.62
CA PRO A 308 14.91 2.27 21.82
C PRO A 308 13.42 1.99 21.62
N LEU A 309 13.00 0.78 21.98
CA LEU A 309 11.61 0.47 22.28
C LEU A 309 11.13 1.55 23.25
N GLN A 310 10.37 2.55 22.79
CA GLN A 310 9.85 3.56 23.70
C GLN A 310 8.83 2.87 24.61
N LYS A 311 9.28 2.55 25.82
CA LYS A 311 8.44 1.99 26.86
C LYS A 311 7.57 3.13 27.39
N GLY A 312 6.28 3.11 27.04
CA GLY A 312 5.30 4.09 27.51
C GLY A 312 5.01 5.25 26.55
N GLU A 313 5.00 5.01 25.24
CA GLU A 313 4.50 5.98 24.26
C GLU A 313 3.02 6.31 24.55
N LEU A 314 2.79 7.56 24.98
CA LEU A 314 1.48 8.15 25.16
C LEU A 314 0.65 7.94 23.89
N LEU A 315 -0.53 7.33 24.09
CA LEU A 315 -1.57 7.20 23.07
C LEU A 315 -1.80 8.58 22.45
N PRO A 316 -1.59 8.76 21.13
CA PRO A 316 -2.32 9.80 20.42
C PRO A 316 -3.79 9.56 20.75
N GLN A 317 -4.49 10.61 21.21
CA GLN A 317 -5.94 10.54 21.39
C GLN A 317 -6.51 9.84 20.18
N GLU A 318 -7.33 8.80 20.42
CA GLU A 318 -7.97 7.95 19.44
C GLU A 318 -8.32 8.81 18.23
N GLN A 319 -7.42 8.81 17.23
CA GLN A 319 -7.62 9.65 16.07
C GLN A 319 -8.90 9.11 15.49
N VAL A 320 -9.92 9.96 15.50
CA VAL A 320 -11.26 9.59 15.04
C VAL A 320 -11.06 9.14 13.62
N MET A 321 -11.01 7.83 13.46
CA MET A 321 -11.07 7.20 12.16
C MET A 321 -12.28 7.79 11.46
N PRO A 322 -12.26 7.95 10.12
CA PRO A 322 -13.53 8.12 9.42
C PRO A 322 -14.45 7.02 9.96
N LYS A 323 -15.65 7.41 10.41
CA LYS A 323 -16.62 6.59 11.15
C LYS A 323 -16.99 5.27 10.45
N ARG A 324 -16.09 4.30 10.22
CA ARG A 324 -16.16 3.51 8.97
C ARG A 324 -16.38 4.49 7.78
N LEU A 325 -16.61 4.01 6.58
CA LEU A 325 -17.66 4.68 5.83
C LEU A 325 -18.92 4.49 6.68
N SER A 326 -19.33 5.49 7.47
CA SER A 326 -20.59 5.39 8.19
C SER A 326 -21.64 5.29 7.12
N SER A 327 -22.11 4.07 6.91
CA SER A 327 -22.85 3.59 5.76
C SER A 327 -22.00 3.71 4.48
N LEU A 328 -21.94 2.71 3.61
CA LEU A 328 -23.09 2.31 2.84
C LEU A 328 -22.90 0.90 2.28
N ASN A 329 -22.18 0.01 2.97
CA ASN A 329 -22.12 -1.42 2.64
C ASN A 329 -22.77 -2.20 3.78
N VAL A 330 -23.78 -3.02 3.49
CA VAL A 330 -24.50 -3.80 4.49
C VAL A 330 -24.76 -5.21 4.00
N LEU A 331 -24.52 -6.20 4.85
CA LEU A 331 -24.74 -7.60 4.51
C LEU A 331 -26.23 -7.93 4.63
N PRO A 332 -26.72 -8.90 3.86
CA PRO A 332 -28.06 -9.45 4.08
C PRO A 332 -28.20 -10.01 5.50
N GLY A 333 -29.29 -9.66 6.16
CA GLY A 333 -29.54 -9.99 7.56
C GLY A 333 -29.08 -8.93 8.56
N ASP A 334 -28.23 -7.99 8.16
CA ASP A 334 -27.85 -6.86 9.02
C ASP A 334 -28.86 -5.71 8.93
N PRO A 335 -29.06 -4.93 10.00
CA PRO A 335 -29.91 -3.75 9.97
C PRO A 335 -29.29 -2.64 9.11
N CYS A 336 -30.11 -2.05 8.26
CA CYS A 336 -29.75 -0.98 7.35
C CYS A 336 -29.21 0.23 8.13
N PRO A 337 -27.99 0.72 7.86
CA PRO A 337 -27.40 1.79 8.64
C PRO A 337 -28.00 3.18 8.31
N GLN A 338 -28.63 3.35 7.14
CA GLN A 338 -29.19 4.62 6.69
C GLN A 338 -30.33 4.43 5.68
N THR A 339 -31.38 5.25 5.79
CA THR A 339 -32.47 5.27 4.80
C THR A 339 -31.99 5.70 3.41
N GLY A 340 -32.38 4.96 2.38
CA GLY A 340 -32.22 5.35 0.97
C GLY A 340 -32.26 4.15 0.03
N ASP A 341 -31.79 4.34 -1.20
CA ASP A 341 -31.76 3.29 -2.21
C ASP A 341 -30.42 2.54 -2.17
N TRP A 342 -30.49 1.23 -2.15
CA TRP A 342 -29.36 0.32 -1.98
C TRP A 342 -29.29 -0.65 -3.14
N ILE A 343 -28.13 -0.78 -3.78
CA ILE A 343 -27.87 -1.70 -4.87
C ILE A 343 -26.99 -2.87 -4.43
N ALA A 344 -27.34 -4.09 -4.82
CA ALA A 344 -26.49 -5.27 -4.65
C ALA A 344 -26.01 -5.78 -6.02
N PRO A 345 -24.76 -5.50 -6.42
CA PRO A 345 -24.16 -6.00 -7.66
C PRO A 345 -24.20 -7.53 -7.74
N ALA A 346 -23.94 -8.19 -6.61
CA ALA A 346 -24.03 -9.65 -6.46
C ALA A 346 -25.44 -10.22 -6.73
N LEU A 347 -26.46 -9.37 -6.72
CA LEU A 347 -27.84 -9.71 -7.11
C LEU A 347 -28.20 -9.10 -8.47
N ARG A 348 -27.23 -9.04 -9.39
CA ARG A 348 -27.38 -8.49 -10.75
C ARG A 348 -27.86 -7.04 -10.73
N GLY A 349 -27.27 -6.24 -9.84
CA GLY A 349 -27.58 -4.81 -9.70
C GLY A 349 -28.98 -4.54 -9.13
N ARG A 350 -29.57 -5.49 -8.39
CA ARG A 350 -30.87 -5.28 -7.75
C ARG A 350 -30.82 -4.07 -6.83
N VAL A 351 -31.81 -3.18 -6.93
CA VAL A 351 -31.98 -2.03 -6.05
C VAL A 351 -33.13 -2.27 -5.06
N VAL A 352 -32.97 -1.83 -3.82
CA VAL A 352 -34.00 -1.82 -2.77
C VAL A 352 -33.96 -0.49 -2.04
N HIS A 353 -35.12 0.10 -1.80
CA HIS A 353 -35.23 1.18 -0.82
C HIS A 353 -35.33 0.54 0.56
N ALA A 354 -34.43 0.90 1.48
CA ALA A 354 -34.44 0.39 2.85
C ALA A 354 -34.42 1.55 3.83
N ALA A 355 -35.24 1.50 4.87
CA ALA A 355 -35.22 2.46 5.95
C ALA A 355 -34.12 2.12 6.97
N ARG A 356 -33.56 3.13 7.65
CA ARG A 356 -32.61 2.90 8.75
C ARG A 356 -33.20 1.94 9.80
N GLY A 357 -32.47 0.88 10.09
CA GLY A 357 -32.85 -0.20 11.01
C GLY A 357 -33.58 -1.39 10.37
N GLU A 358 -33.99 -1.27 9.11
CA GLU A 358 -34.65 -2.36 8.37
C GLU A 358 -33.64 -3.46 8.02
N ILE A 359 -34.04 -4.73 8.14
CA ILE A 359 -33.13 -5.85 7.85
C ILE A 359 -32.90 -5.94 6.33
N MET A 360 -31.64 -5.96 5.93
CA MET A 360 -31.27 -5.95 4.52
C MET A 360 -31.56 -7.31 3.86
N PRO A 361 -32.20 -7.33 2.69
CA PRO A 361 -32.75 -8.56 2.11
C PRO A 361 -31.70 -9.38 1.35
N GLY A 362 -32.02 -10.65 1.10
CA GLY A 362 -31.24 -11.52 0.20
C GLY A 362 -30.44 -12.61 0.92
N PRO A 363 -29.90 -13.58 0.16
CA PRO A 363 -28.99 -14.57 0.71
C PRO A 363 -27.63 -13.94 0.99
N GLN A 364 -26.88 -14.46 1.96
CA GLN A 364 -25.49 -14.01 2.20
C GLN A 364 -24.60 -14.21 0.96
N TYR A 365 -24.88 -15.23 0.13
CA TYR A 365 -24.11 -15.55 -1.07
C TYR A 365 -25.03 -15.71 -2.30
N SER A 366 -24.53 -15.28 -3.45
CA SER A 366 -25.11 -15.45 -4.79
C SER A 366 -24.26 -16.38 -5.66
N ASP A 367 -24.71 -16.65 -6.89
CA ASP A 367 -23.93 -17.35 -7.92
C ASP A 367 -22.67 -16.58 -8.36
N ILE A 368 -22.58 -15.28 -8.06
CA ILE A 368 -21.47 -14.40 -8.44
C ILE A 368 -20.61 -13.92 -7.27
N GLY A 369 -20.94 -14.31 -6.02
CA GLY A 369 -20.14 -14.01 -4.83
C GLY A 369 -20.95 -13.57 -3.61
N LEU A 370 -20.24 -13.03 -2.61
CA LEU A 370 -20.83 -12.46 -1.38
C LEU A 370 -21.79 -11.32 -1.75
N VAL A 371 -22.98 -11.32 -1.16
CA VAL A 371 -23.95 -10.25 -1.35
C VAL A 371 -23.65 -9.13 -0.38
N ILE A 372 -23.36 -7.95 -0.93
CA ILE A 372 -23.18 -6.71 -0.19
C ILE A 372 -24.10 -5.68 -0.84
N TRP A 373 -24.86 -4.97 -0.03
CA TRP A 373 -25.70 -3.86 -0.46
C TRP A 373 -24.95 -2.55 -0.33
N HIS A 374 -24.88 -1.80 -1.41
CA HIS A 374 -24.22 -0.51 -1.54
C HIS A 374 -25.27 0.59 -1.64
N LEU A 375 -25.29 1.64 -0.81
CA LEU A 375 -26.23 2.74 -1.07
C LEU A 375 -25.84 3.50 -2.34
N GLN A 376 -26.83 3.74 -3.18
CA GLN A 376 -26.78 4.67 -4.28
C GLN A 376 -26.85 6.10 -3.74
N ARG A 377 -25.79 6.88 -3.98
CA ARG A 377 -25.85 8.33 -3.79
C ARG A 377 -26.58 8.93 -4.99
N ALA A 378 -27.53 9.83 -4.70
CA ALA A 378 -28.25 10.61 -5.70
C ALA A 378 -27.34 11.65 -6.39
#